data_AF-A0A8S1WS26-F1
#
_entry.id   AF-A0A8S1WS26-F1
#
_cell.length_a   1.000
_cell.length_b   1.000
_cell.length_c   1.000
_cell.angle_alpha   90.00
_cell.angle_beta   90.00
_cell.angle_gamma   90.00
#
_symmetry.space_group_name_H-M   'P 1'
#
loop_
_entity.id
_entity.type
_entity.pdbx_description
1 polymer ?
#
loop_
_entity_poly.entity_id
_entity_poly.type
_entity_poly.pdbx_seq_one_letter_code
_entity_poly.pdbx_strand_id
1 'polypeptide(L)'
;MICHLLLPQQAQNYWIFYFYEGPQNNYVAQTNNVCNQHWPLKMFISQIRQTGKENFIEIRRVFSGKIKQIKIMGYYFNSCSKEGIFIMRIEKTVGFLGNYI
;
A
#
# COMPACT_ATOMS: atom_id res chain seq x y z
N MET A 1 17.22 2.85 23.55
CA MET A 1 17.62 2.85 22.12
C MET A 1 17.12 1.55 21.51
N ILE A 2 16.34 1.61 20.43
CA ILE A 2 15.81 0.41 19.77
C ILE A 2 16.90 -0.10 18.83
N CYS A 3 17.64 -1.13 19.23
CA CYS A 3 18.80 -1.63 18.48
C CYS A 3 18.47 -2.79 17.53
N HIS A 4 17.30 -3.42 17.67
CA HIS A 4 16.96 -4.65 16.95
C HIS A 4 15.89 -4.48 15.87
N LEU A 5 15.15 -3.36 15.88
CA LEU A 5 14.11 -3.11 14.90
C LEU A 5 14.71 -2.43 13.67
N LEU A 6 14.55 -3.06 12.52
CA LEU A 6 15.05 -2.52 11.25
C LEU A 6 14.22 -1.31 10.82
N LEU A 7 14.90 -0.34 10.21
CA LEU A 7 14.25 0.78 9.56
C LEU A 7 13.40 0.29 8.39
N PRO A 8 12.30 0.97 8.03
CA PRO A 8 11.44 0.55 6.92
C PRO A 8 12.20 0.38 5.60
N GLN A 9 13.22 1.20 5.35
CA GLN A 9 14.07 1.07 4.16
C GLN A 9 14.84 -0.25 4.13
N GLN A 10 15.37 -0.71 5.27
CA GLN A 10 16.03 -2.01 5.36
C GLN A 10 15.00 -3.15 5.36
N ALA A 11 13.84 -2.92 5.98
CA ALA A 11 12.79 -3.92 6.12
C ALA A 11 12.09 -4.29 4.82
N GLN A 12 11.90 -3.30 3.93
CA GLN A 12 11.22 -3.52 2.65
C GLN A 12 11.98 -4.47 1.72
N ASN A 13 13.30 -4.57 1.85
CA ASN A 13 14.13 -5.45 1.03
C ASN A 13 13.78 -6.93 1.19
N TYR A 14 13.46 -7.39 2.41
CA TYR A 14 13.03 -8.78 2.61
C TYR A 14 11.52 -8.94 2.49
N TRP A 15 10.75 -7.90 2.81
CA TRP A 15 9.28 -7.94 2.69
C TRP A 15 8.77 -8.04 1.25
N ILE A 16 9.53 -7.54 0.27
CA ILE A 16 9.09 -7.60 -1.12
C ILE A 16 8.86 -9.03 -1.62
N PHE A 17 9.64 -9.99 -1.14
CA PHE A 17 9.50 -11.40 -1.49
C PHE A 17 8.19 -12.00 -0.97
N TYR A 18 7.63 -11.45 0.10
CA TYR A 18 6.39 -11.93 0.70
C TYR A 18 5.15 -11.20 0.16
N PHE A 19 5.24 -9.89 -0.09
CA PHE A 19 4.08 -9.08 -0.50
C PHE A 19 3.90 -8.93 -2.01
N TYR A 20 4.92 -9.19 -2.81
CA TYR A 20 4.85 -9.03 -4.26
C TYR A 20 4.93 -10.38 -4.97
N GLU A 21 3.81 -10.79 -5.56
CA GLU A 21 3.67 -12.05 -6.29
C GLU A 21 4.15 -11.96 -7.75
N GLY A 22 4.45 -10.76 -8.24
CA GLY A 22 4.95 -10.54 -9.59
C GLY A 22 6.44 -10.83 -9.76
N PRO A 23 6.97 -10.69 -10.98
CA PRO A 23 8.38 -10.89 -11.26
C PRO A 23 9.24 -9.85 -10.53
N GLN A 24 10.21 -10.30 -9.73
CA GLN A 24 11.08 -9.43 -8.92
C GLN A 24 12.01 -8.51 -9.74
N ASN A 25 12.22 -8.83 -11.02
CA ASN A 25 12.98 -7.99 -11.95
C ASN A 25 12.17 -6.80 -12.48
N ASN A 26 10.88 -6.71 -12.16
CA ASN A 26 10.06 -5.60 -12.60
C ASN A 26 10.50 -4.28 -11.92
N TYR A 27 10.41 -3.19 -12.66
CA TYR A 27 10.60 -1.83 -12.16
C TYR A 27 9.77 -1.55 -10.90
N VAL A 28 8.55 -2.08 -10.85
CA VAL A 28 7.66 -1.95 -9.68
C VAL A 28 8.19 -2.72 -8.47
N ALA A 29 8.92 -3.83 -8.66
CA ALA A 29 9.54 -4.53 -7.54
C ALA A 29 10.76 -3.76 -7.03
N GLN A 30 11.69 -3.41 -7.92
CA GLN A 30 12.96 -2.73 -7.57
C GLN A 30 12.75 -1.43 -6.77
N THR A 31 11.65 -0.71 -7.02
CA THR A 31 11.33 0.55 -6.34
C THR A 31 10.96 0.41 -4.86
N ASN A 32 10.65 -0.79 -4.36
CA ASN A 32 10.39 -1.00 -2.92
C ASN A 32 11.67 -0.86 -2.09
N ASN A 33 12.83 -1.21 -2.64
CA ASN A 33 14.08 -1.20 -1.87
C ASN A 33 14.54 0.22 -1.49
N VAL A 34 14.10 1.23 -2.25
CA VAL A 34 14.56 2.61 -2.12
C VAL A 34 13.58 3.48 -1.31
N CYS A 35 12.33 3.04 -1.08
CA CYS A 35 11.31 3.77 -0.32
C CYS A 35 11.12 5.25 -0.75
N ASN A 36 11.21 5.55 -2.04
CA ASN A 36 11.24 6.93 -2.51
C ASN A 36 9.85 7.41 -2.96
N GLN A 37 9.54 8.66 -2.61
CA GLN A 37 8.27 9.35 -2.81
C GLN A 37 7.92 9.65 -4.29
N HIS A 38 8.89 9.65 -5.20
CA HIS A 38 8.69 10.00 -6.62
C HIS A 38 8.35 8.81 -7.51
N TRP A 39 8.45 7.59 -6.98
CA TRP A 39 8.17 6.35 -7.71
C TRP A 39 6.67 6.05 -7.76
N PRO A 40 6.26 5.05 -8.57
CA PRO A 40 4.87 4.59 -8.57
C PRO A 40 4.35 4.27 -7.17
N LEU A 41 3.08 4.62 -6.94
CA LEU A 41 2.39 4.38 -5.69
C LEU A 41 2.20 2.87 -5.48
N LYS A 42 2.70 2.37 -4.35
CA LYS A 42 2.43 1.01 -3.87
C LYS A 42 1.85 1.09 -2.47
N MET A 43 0.68 0.50 -2.30
CA MET A 43 0.00 0.43 -1.02
C MET A 43 -0.65 -0.94 -0.83
N PHE A 44 -0.72 -1.38 0.42
CA PHE A 44 -1.45 -2.56 0.82
C PHE A 44 -2.53 -2.17 1.81
N ILE A 45 -3.76 -2.65 1.59
CA ILE A 45 -4.88 -2.44 2.50
C ILE A 45 -4.85 -3.60 3.49
N SER A 46 -4.58 -3.30 4.76
CA SER A 46 -4.46 -4.33 5.79
C SER A 46 -5.80 -4.66 6.42
N GLN A 47 -6.63 -3.64 6.63
CA GLN A 47 -7.90 -3.80 7.33
C GLN A 47 -8.87 -2.69 6.92
N ILE A 48 -10.15 -3.03 6.93
CA ILE A 48 -11.25 -2.07 6.79
C ILE A 48 -11.91 -1.96 8.16
N ARG A 49 -12.09 -0.74 8.65
CA ARG A 49 -12.82 -0.46 9.89
C ARG A 49 -14.09 0.32 9.58
N GLN A 50 -15.16 -0.07 10.25
CA GLN A 50 -16.39 0.70 10.26
C GLN A 50 -16.26 1.84 11.29
N THR A 51 -16.51 3.09 10.87
CA THR A 51 -16.43 4.29 11.73
C THR A 51 -17.81 4.89 12.01
N GLY A 52 -18.80 4.62 11.16
CA GLY A 52 -20.20 5.00 11.35
C GLY A 52 -21.14 3.96 10.76
N LYS A 53 -22.43 4.29 10.59
CA LYS A 53 -23.41 3.34 10.04
C LYS A 53 -23.07 2.90 8.61
N GLU A 54 -22.63 3.83 7.76
CA GLU A 54 -22.33 3.57 6.34
C GLU A 54 -20.87 3.89 5.95
N ASN A 55 -20.11 4.51 6.86
CA ASN A 55 -18.76 4.98 6.56
C ASN A 55 -17.71 3.96 6.97
N PHE A 56 -16.87 3.59 6.00
CA PHE A 56 -15.73 2.72 6.17
C PHE A 56 -14.43 3.50 5.99
N ILE A 57 -13.46 3.20 6.83
CA ILE A 57 -12.09 3.68 6.67
C ILE A 57 -11.20 2.48 6.43
N GLU A 58 -10.43 2.58 5.35
CA GLU A 58 -9.45 1.57 4.98
C GLU A 58 -8.10 1.95 5.58
N ILE A 59 -7.58 1.08 6.44
CA ILE A 59 -6.23 1.20 6.99
C ILE A 59 -5.27 0.62 5.97
N ARG A 60 -4.31 1.45 5.56
CA ARG A 60 -3.37 1.11 4.49
C ARG A 60 -1.95 1.37 4.94
N ARG A 61 -1.03 0.58 4.39
CA ARG A 61 0.41 0.84 4.44
C ARG A 61 0.89 1.27 3.07
N VAL A 62 1.59 2.40 3.01
CA VAL A 62 2.27 2.86 1.79
C VAL A 62 3.72 2.37 1.83
N PHE A 63 4.16 1.74 0.74
CA PHE A 63 5.54 1.28 0.58
C PHE A 63 6.38 2.26 -0.24
N SER A 64 5.78 2.84 -1.28
CA SER A 64 6.47 3.73 -2.23
C SER A 64 5.48 4.74 -2.81
N GLY A 65 6.00 5.90 -3.23
CA GLY A 65 5.23 6.93 -3.91
C GLY A 65 4.39 7.82 -3.00
N LYS A 66 3.63 8.73 -3.63
CA LYS A 66 2.68 9.64 -2.96
C LYS A 66 1.26 9.35 -3.38
N ILE A 67 0.36 9.46 -2.43
CA ILE A 67 -1.06 9.27 -2.63
C ILE A 67 -1.65 10.49 -3.38
N LYS A 68 -2.32 10.26 -4.50
CA LYS A 68 -3.08 11.28 -5.25
C LYS A 68 -4.39 10.71 -5.79
N GLN A 69 -4.32 10.01 -6.93
CA GLN A 69 -5.40 9.21 -7.50
C GLN A 69 -4.96 7.76 -7.47
N ILE A 70 -5.85 6.87 -7.05
CA ILE A 70 -5.47 5.48 -6.80
C ILE A 70 -6.24 4.54 -7.72
N LYS A 71 -5.51 3.53 -8.17
CA LYS A 71 -6.04 2.34 -8.82
C LYS A 71 -6.00 1.20 -7.80
N ILE A 72 -7.16 0.75 -7.36
CA ILE A 72 -7.32 -0.40 -6.47
C ILE A 72 -7.42 -1.64 -7.35
N MET A 73 -6.56 -2.61 -7.07
CA MET A 73 -6.55 -3.93 -7.71
C MET A 73 -7.22 -4.89 -6.74
N GLY A 74 -8.37 -5.44 -7.14
CA GLY A 74 -9.10 -6.44 -6.37
C GLY A 74 -8.41 -7.82 -6.42
N TYR A 75 -8.96 -8.78 -5.68
CA TYR A 75 -8.40 -10.13 -5.56
C TYR A 75 -8.27 -10.87 -6.89
N TYR A 76 -9.24 -10.67 -7.80
CA TYR A 76 -9.26 -11.33 -9.11
C TYR A 76 -8.47 -10.57 -10.20
N PHE A 77 -7.62 -9.62 -9.80
CA PHE A 77 -6.82 -8.86 -10.76
C PHE A 77 -5.81 -9.77 -11.45
N ASN A 78 -5.95 -9.90 -12.77
CA ASN A 78 -5.00 -10.60 -13.63
C ASN A 78 -4.32 -9.60 -14.56
N SER A 79 -3.03 -9.75 -14.80
CA SER A 79 -2.29 -8.83 -15.69
C SER A 79 -2.81 -8.82 -17.13
N CYS A 80 -3.49 -9.90 -17.56
CA CYS A 80 -4.07 -10.03 -18.89
C CYS A 80 -5.45 -9.38 -19.05
N SER A 81 -6.21 -9.20 -17.97
CA SER A 81 -7.58 -8.66 -18.02
C SER A 81 -7.70 -7.35 -17.25
N LYS A 82 -8.61 -6.48 -17.67
CA LYS A 82 -8.91 -5.23 -16.96
C LYS A 82 -9.96 -5.40 -15.86
N GLU A 83 -10.43 -6.62 -15.66
CA GLU A 83 -11.39 -6.96 -14.60
C GLU A 83 -10.77 -6.78 -13.21
N GLY A 84 -11.60 -6.36 -12.24
CA GLY A 84 -11.15 -6.14 -10.86
C GLY A 84 -10.30 -4.89 -10.64
N ILE A 85 -10.26 -3.96 -11.61
CA ILE A 85 -9.57 -2.68 -11.48
C ILE A 85 -10.58 -1.58 -11.18
N PHE A 86 -10.38 -0.89 -10.06
CA PHE A 86 -11.20 0.25 -9.67
C PHE A 86 -10.35 1.51 -9.57
N ILE A 87 -10.77 2.57 -10.25
CA ILE A 87 -10.10 3.88 -10.16
C ILE A 87 -10.94 4.75 -9.25
N MET A 88 -10.36 5.13 -8.12
CA MET A 88 -11.04 5.94 -7.11
C MET A 88 -10.21 7.17 -6.75
N ARG A 89 -10.92 8.24 -6.41
CA ARG A 89 -10.33 9.42 -5.77
C ARG A 89 -10.48 9.28 -4.26
N ILE A 90 -9.48 9.76 -3.54
CA ILE A 90 -9.57 9.83 -2.09
C ILE A 90 -10.27 11.10 -1.71
N GLU A 91 -11.30 10.96 -0.89
CA GLU A 91 -12.02 12.09 -0.33
C GLU A 91 -11.24 12.71 0.82
N LYS A 92 -10.84 11.88 1.80
CA LYS A 92 -10.16 12.31 3.03
C LYS A 92 -9.12 11.28 3.45
N THR A 93 -7.97 11.77 3.93
CA THR A 93 -6.94 10.95 4.59
C THR A 93 -6.93 11.32 6.06
N VAL A 94 -6.94 10.31 6.93
CA VAL A 94 -7.07 10.51 8.38
C VAL A 94 -5.90 9.83 9.10
N GLY A 95 -5.39 10.47 10.15
CA GLY A 95 -4.32 9.95 10.98
C GLY A 95 -4.89 9.24 12.20
N PHE A 96 -4.67 7.94 12.30
CA PHE A 96 -5.17 7.16 13.45
C PHE A 96 -4.22 7.28 14.64
N LEU A 97 -4.74 7.73 15.79
CA LEU A 97 -4.07 7.67 17.08
C LEU A 97 -4.86 6.79 18.04
N GLY A 98 -4.66 5.48 17.93
CA GLY A 98 -5.36 4.49 18.75
C GLY A 98 -6.88 4.47 18.48
N ASN A 99 -7.65 5.01 19.42
CA ASN A 99 -9.11 5.12 19.32
C ASN A 99 -9.58 6.46 18.75
N TYR A 100 -8.67 7.41 18.57
CA TYR A 100 -8.97 8.70 17.97
C TYR A 100 -8.68 8.64 16.47
N ILE A 101 -9.65 9.12 15.71
CA ILE A 101 -9.63 9.29 14.26
C ILE A 101 -9.57 10.78 13.98
#